data_AF-A0A1C5WJB7-F1
#
_entry.id   AF-A0A1C5WJB7-F1
#
_cell.length_a   1.000
_cell.length_b   1.000
_cell.length_c   1.000
_cell.angle_alpha   90.00
_cell.angle_beta   90.00
_cell.angle_gamma   90.00
#
_symmetry.space_group_name_H-M   'P 1'
#
loop_
_entity.id
_entity.type
_entity.pdbx_description
1 polymer ?
#
loop_
_entity_poly.entity_id
_entity_poly.type
_entity_poly.pdbx_seq_one_letter_code
_entity_poly.pdbx_strand_id
1 'polypeptide(L)'
;MENEVRAEKTGWWKSFLSSEFFFHYKHNIPAIIGSILVLIAILTAVVGRFLAPQNPYDLTQINLSDSYLPPFWLDGGKMSFLLGTDEQGRDILSAIIYGSASSIMIGLVGMAASCCIGTTLGLIAGYFGGKVDAVIMRIADIQLSFPSMLIALFIMSVFGRGVGKLLIALTMVGWVTYARTVRGETLSVKKMEYVEAARTIGLPGRIIIIKHVLPNVVNSIIVLATIQIGNFILTEATLSFLGVGVPITQPSLGLLVKTGFDVLFSGLWWASVFPGLYIMLIVFGINLLGDFLRDELNPNLK
;
A
#
# COMPACT_ATOMS: atom_id res chain seq x y z
N MET A 1 -50.07 -9.45 29.36
CA MET A 1 -48.86 -9.07 30.10
C MET A 1 -47.69 -9.23 29.17
N GLU A 2 -47.37 -8.09 28.59
CA GLU A 2 -46.33 -7.79 27.61
C GLU A 2 -44.97 -7.86 28.31
N ASN A 3 -44.07 -8.71 27.84
CA ASN A 3 -42.65 -8.62 28.21
C ASN A 3 -41.90 -8.23 26.93
N GLU A 4 -41.86 -6.93 26.66
CA GLU A 4 -40.91 -6.33 25.73
C GLU A 4 -39.49 -6.65 26.21
N VAL A 5 -38.80 -7.52 25.49
CA VAL A 5 -37.33 -7.61 25.56
C VAL A 5 -36.80 -6.32 24.97
N ARG A 6 -36.59 -5.34 25.86
CA ARG A 6 -35.91 -4.08 25.55
C ARG A 6 -34.45 -4.42 25.25
N ALA A 7 -34.16 -4.71 23.99
CA ALA A 7 -32.78 -4.79 23.51
C ALA A 7 -32.14 -3.43 23.77
N GLU A 8 -31.32 -3.34 24.82
CA GLU A 8 -30.43 -2.21 25.01
C GLU A 8 -29.63 -2.06 23.72
N LYS A 9 -29.87 -0.96 22.99
CA LYS A 9 -28.98 -0.52 21.92
C LYS A 9 -27.64 -0.17 22.57
N THR A 10 -26.83 -1.19 22.85
CA THR A 10 -25.42 -1.00 23.18
C THR A 10 -24.83 -0.23 22.02
N GLY A 11 -24.29 0.97 22.31
CA GLY A 11 -23.71 1.81 21.27
C GLY A 11 -22.69 1.01 20.47
N TRP A 12 -22.61 1.23 19.16
CA TRP A 12 -21.71 0.53 18.24
C TRP A 12 -20.27 0.40 18.81
N TRP A 13 -19.80 1.41 19.53
CA TRP A 13 -18.55 1.41 20.28
C TRP A 13 -18.43 0.33 21.38
N LYS A 14 -19.47 0.10 22.19
CA LYS A 14 -19.47 -0.95 23.23
C LYS A 14 -19.48 -2.35 22.61
N SER A 15 -20.22 -2.54 21.51
CA SER A 15 -20.24 -3.80 20.76
C SER A 15 -18.91 -4.09 20.07
N PHE A 16 -18.21 -3.07 19.56
CA PHE A 16 -16.88 -3.21 18.99
C PHE A 16 -15.82 -3.53 20.06
N LEU A 17 -15.86 -2.83 21.20
CA LEU A 17 -14.95 -3.06 22.33
C LEU A 17 -15.16 -4.43 23.00
N SER A 18 -16.33 -5.05 22.84
CA SER A 18 -16.63 -6.40 23.33
C SER A 18 -16.49 -7.48 22.25
N SER A 19 -15.98 -7.16 21.06
CA SER A 19 -15.81 -8.13 19.97
C SER A 19 -14.59 -9.03 20.17
N GLU A 20 -14.66 -10.29 19.72
CA GLU A 20 -13.51 -11.22 19.70
C GLU A 20 -12.31 -10.61 18.97
N PHE A 21 -12.57 -9.87 17.89
CA PHE A 21 -11.58 -9.11 17.13
C PHE A 21 -10.75 -8.18 18.03
N PHE A 22 -11.41 -7.38 18.86
CA PHE A 22 -10.72 -6.43 19.73
C PHE A 22 -9.99 -7.11 20.88
N PHE A 23 -10.52 -8.25 21.36
CA PHE A 23 -9.83 -9.07 22.34
C PHE A 23 -8.52 -9.64 21.78
N HIS A 24 -8.55 -10.25 20.59
CA HIS A 24 -7.34 -10.77 19.94
C HIS A 24 -6.34 -9.66 19.60
N TYR A 25 -6.83 -8.52 19.10
CA TYR A 25 -5.98 -7.36 18.80
C TYR A 25 -5.19 -6.88 20.02
N LYS A 26 -5.84 -6.76 21.19
CA LYS A 26 -5.19 -6.32 22.43
C LYS A 26 -4.09 -7.26 22.93
N HIS A 27 -4.16 -8.55 22.58
CA HIS A 27 -3.18 -9.54 22.99
C HIS A 27 -2.09 -9.77 21.93
N ASN A 28 -2.20 -9.15 20.76
CA ASN A 28 -1.23 -9.26 19.67
C ASN A 28 -0.30 -8.04 19.64
N ILE A 29 0.85 -8.16 20.31
CA ILE A 29 1.88 -7.09 20.37
C ILE A 29 2.33 -6.65 18.96
N PRO A 30 2.64 -7.56 18.01
CA PRO A 30 2.94 -7.19 16.63
C PRO A 30 1.87 -6.32 15.98
N ALA A 31 0.58 -6.66 16.14
CA ALA A 31 -0.54 -5.90 15.59
C ALA A 31 -0.60 -4.47 16.15
N ILE A 32 -0.36 -4.30 17.46
CA ILE A 32 -0.36 -2.99 18.13
C ILE A 32 0.80 -2.13 17.61
N ILE A 33 2.01 -2.69 17.57
CA ILE A 33 3.19 -1.98 17.05
C ILE A 33 2.96 -1.57 15.60
N GLY A 34 2.48 -2.51 14.77
CA GLY A 34 2.16 -2.23 13.37
C GLY A 34 1.14 -1.11 13.21
N SER A 35 0.06 -1.15 13.98
CA SER A 35 -0.99 -0.13 13.97
C SER A 35 -0.47 1.24 14.40
N ILE A 36 0.40 1.31 15.41
CA ILE A 36 1.01 2.58 15.84
C ILE A 36 1.91 3.14 14.74
N LEU A 37 2.75 2.32 14.11
CA LEU A 37 3.63 2.75 13.01
C LEU A 37 2.83 3.27 11.82
N VAL A 38 1.78 2.54 11.41
CA VAL A 38 0.89 2.95 10.33
C VAL A 38 0.15 4.24 10.70
N LEU A 39 -0.33 4.37 11.93
CA LEU A 39 -1.01 5.57 12.40
C LEU A 39 -0.08 6.78 12.35
N ILE A 40 1.16 6.65 12.83
CA ILE A 40 2.17 7.70 12.75
C ILE A 40 2.42 8.07 11.29
N ALA A 41 2.60 7.10 10.39
CA ALA A 41 2.81 7.35 8.98
C ALA A 41 1.66 8.13 8.32
N ILE A 42 0.42 7.74 8.63
CA ILE A 42 -0.79 8.44 8.14
C ILE A 42 -0.85 9.86 8.70
N LEU A 43 -0.58 10.06 9.99
CA LEU A 43 -0.55 11.39 10.60
C LEU A 43 0.54 12.26 9.99
N THR A 44 1.74 11.72 9.74
CA THR A 44 2.81 12.43 9.03
C THR A 44 2.39 12.81 7.61
N ALA A 45 1.72 11.91 6.88
CA ALA A 45 1.29 12.19 5.51
C ALA A 45 0.17 13.24 5.41
N VAL A 46 -0.78 13.24 6.35
CA VAL A 46 -1.97 14.11 6.32
C VAL A 46 -1.71 15.44 7.04
N VAL A 47 -1.20 15.37 8.27
CA VAL A 47 -1.01 16.53 9.15
C VAL A 47 0.40 17.10 9.02
N GLY A 48 1.38 16.28 8.69
CA GLY A 48 2.79 16.70 8.66
C GLY A 48 3.06 17.86 7.70
N ARG A 49 2.29 18.02 6.62
CA ARG A 49 2.42 19.17 5.71
C ARG A 49 2.27 20.53 6.41
N PHE A 50 1.51 20.58 7.50
CA PHE A 50 1.34 21.79 8.32
C PHE A 50 2.42 21.94 9.41
N LEU A 51 3.12 20.87 9.74
CA LEU A 51 4.17 20.83 10.76
C LEU A 51 5.59 20.88 10.16
N ALA A 52 5.71 20.72 8.84
CA ALA A 52 6.98 20.68 8.15
C ALA A 52 7.71 22.05 8.28
N PRO A 53 8.97 22.08 8.73
CA PRO A 53 9.76 23.31 8.83
C PRO A 53 9.90 24.09 7.52
N GLN A 54 9.95 23.37 6.39
CA GLN A 54 10.11 23.94 5.06
C GLN A 54 9.10 23.30 4.10
N ASN A 55 8.63 24.05 3.10
CA ASN A 55 7.87 23.47 2.00
C ASN A 55 8.82 23.11 0.83
N PRO A 56 9.07 21.82 0.54
CA PRO A 56 9.97 21.41 -0.55
C PRO A 56 9.51 21.80 -1.95
N TYR A 57 8.25 22.20 -2.12
CA TYR A 57 7.71 22.69 -3.39
C TYR A 57 7.91 24.19 -3.61
N ASP A 58 8.24 24.94 -2.56
CA ASP A 58 8.47 26.37 -2.63
C ASP A 58 9.97 26.65 -2.79
N LEU A 59 10.39 26.87 -4.04
CA LEU A 59 11.78 27.12 -4.38
C LEU A 59 12.35 28.40 -3.73
N THR A 60 11.49 29.33 -3.29
CA THR A 60 11.95 30.59 -2.64
C THR A 60 12.50 30.36 -1.23
N GLN A 61 12.14 29.23 -0.61
CA GLN A 61 12.63 28.84 0.72
C GLN A 61 13.94 28.06 0.65
N ILE A 62 14.41 27.70 -0.54
CA ILE A 62 15.55 26.80 -0.76
C ILE A 62 16.79 27.64 -1.08
N ASN A 63 17.85 27.48 -0.29
CA ASN A 63 19.11 28.17 -0.47
C ASN A 63 20.25 27.18 -0.73
N LEU A 64 20.91 27.28 -1.89
CA LEU A 64 22.06 26.42 -2.23
C LEU A 64 23.24 26.56 -1.26
N SER A 65 23.36 27.69 -0.56
CA SER A 65 24.37 27.88 0.49
C SER A 65 24.20 26.95 1.69
N ASP A 66 23.00 26.40 1.87
CA ASP A 66 22.67 25.44 2.91
C ASP A 66 22.76 23.99 2.41
N SER A 67 23.41 23.73 1.28
CA SER A 67 23.58 22.38 0.72
C SER A 67 24.42 21.48 1.64
N TYR A 68 23.99 20.22 1.79
CA TYR A 68 24.71 19.16 2.53
C TYR A 68 25.10 19.51 3.97
N LEU A 69 24.29 20.32 4.65
CA LEU A 69 24.47 20.57 6.08
C LEU A 69 24.19 19.29 6.87
N PRO A 70 25.03 18.99 7.87
CA PRO A 70 24.79 17.86 8.73
C PRO A 70 23.62 18.12 9.69
N PRO A 71 23.06 17.06 10.30
CA PRO A 71 22.06 17.18 11.34
C PRO A 71 22.53 18.09 12.48
N PHE A 72 21.58 18.72 13.17
CA PHE A 72 21.89 19.77 14.17
C PHE A 72 22.83 19.30 15.30
N TRP A 73 22.88 18.00 15.58
CA TRP A 73 23.71 17.42 16.64
C TRP A 73 25.14 17.08 16.21
N LEU A 74 25.49 17.26 14.94
CA LEU A 74 26.85 17.09 14.43
C LEU A 74 27.51 18.45 14.21
N ASP A 75 28.85 18.45 14.18
CA ASP A 75 29.64 19.66 13.93
C ASP A 75 29.28 20.27 12.58
N GLY A 76 28.96 21.57 12.57
CA GLY A 76 28.51 22.29 11.38
C GLY A 76 27.00 22.22 11.11
N GLY A 77 26.22 21.55 11.97
CA GLY A 77 24.76 21.47 11.86
C GLY A 77 24.06 22.76 12.28
N LYS A 78 22.82 22.95 11.80
CA LYS A 78 21.96 24.09 12.17
C LYS A 78 20.66 23.60 12.80
N MET A 79 20.19 24.27 13.86
CA MET A 79 18.91 23.97 14.53
C MET A 79 17.68 24.05 13.59
N SER A 80 17.78 24.82 12.51
CA SER A 80 16.74 24.90 11.48
C SER A 80 16.60 23.63 10.65
N PHE A 81 17.62 22.76 10.63
CA PHE A 81 17.69 21.55 9.82
C PHE A 81 17.96 20.33 10.72
N LEU A 82 16.89 19.81 11.33
CA LEU A 82 17.00 18.78 12.36
C LEU A 82 17.74 17.53 11.84
N LEU A 83 17.40 17.06 10.64
CA LEU A 83 18.02 15.89 10.02
C LEU A 83 19.10 16.25 8.97
N GLY A 84 19.49 17.53 8.90
CA GLY A 84 20.37 18.06 7.87
C GLY A 84 19.63 18.41 6.58
N THR A 85 20.41 18.72 5.53
CA THR A 85 19.89 19.14 4.23
C THR A 85 20.41 18.28 3.08
N ASP A 86 19.71 18.34 1.95
CA ASP A 86 20.13 17.72 0.68
C ASP A 86 21.00 18.62 -0.20
N GLU A 87 21.27 18.17 -1.43
CA GLU A 87 22.11 18.84 -2.44
C GLU A 87 21.62 20.24 -2.86
N GLN A 88 20.35 20.55 -2.63
CA GLN A 88 19.77 21.85 -2.96
C GLN A 88 19.61 22.73 -1.72
N GLY A 89 19.95 22.22 -0.53
CA GLY A 89 19.70 22.91 0.74
C GLY A 89 18.26 22.75 1.24
N ARG A 90 17.55 21.69 0.83
CA ARG A 90 16.24 21.37 1.38
C ARG A 90 16.38 20.56 2.66
N ASP A 91 15.53 20.84 3.64
CA ASP A 91 15.43 20.12 4.90
C ASP A 91 14.99 18.67 4.67
N ILE A 92 15.81 17.70 5.10
CA ILE A 92 15.54 16.26 4.93
C ILE A 92 14.28 15.84 5.68
N LEU A 93 14.02 16.40 6.86
CA LEU A 93 12.81 16.06 7.64
C LEU A 93 11.54 16.48 6.89
N SER A 94 11.49 17.72 6.42
CA SER A 94 10.41 18.23 5.58
C SER A 94 10.25 17.38 4.32
N ALA A 95 11.36 17.01 3.68
CA ALA A 95 11.32 16.16 2.50
C ALA A 95 10.73 14.76 2.81
N ILE A 96 11.07 14.14 3.94
CA ILE A 96 10.47 12.87 4.40
C ILE A 96 8.97 13.03 4.65
N ILE A 97 8.55 14.12 5.30
CA ILE A 97 7.14 14.40 5.58
C ILE A 97 6.35 14.49 4.27
N TYR A 98 6.79 15.29 3.30
CA TYR A 98 6.11 15.42 2.02
C TYR A 98 6.21 14.14 1.17
N GLY A 99 7.35 13.46 1.22
CA GLY A 99 7.57 12.17 0.55
C GLY A 99 6.65 11.08 1.08
N SER A 100 6.35 11.08 2.39
CA SER A 100 5.43 10.13 3.01
C SER A 100 4.03 10.20 2.38
N ALA A 101 3.51 11.40 2.17
CA ALA A 101 2.21 11.61 1.57
C ALA A 101 2.16 11.09 0.13
N SER A 102 3.19 11.39 -0.67
CA SER A 102 3.30 10.92 -2.05
C SER A 102 3.40 9.40 -2.14
N SER A 103 4.30 8.78 -1.37
CA SER A 103 4.52 7.33 -1.41
C SER A 103 3.32 6.54 -0.87
N ILE A 104 2.68 6.98 0.22
CA ILE A 104 1.46 6.34 0.75
C ILE A 104 0.31 6.47 -0.25
N MET A 105 0.12 7.64 -0.86
CA MET A 105 -0.90 7.84 -1.89
C MET A 105 -0.67 6.89 -3.08
N ILE A 106 0.56 6.80 -3.58
CA ILE A 106 0.88 5.91 -4.71
C ILE A 106 0.66 4.44 -4.34
N GLY A 107 1.10 4.03 -3.14
CA GLY A 107 0.88 2.69 -2.62
C GLY A 107 -0.61 2.33 -2.55
N LEU A 108 -1.42 3.22 -1.97
CA LEU A 108 -2.86 3.01 -1.79
C LEU A 108 -3.63 3.03 -3.11
N VAL A 109 -3.37 4.01 -3.98
CA VAL A 109 -4.09 4.13 -5.27
C VAL A 109 -3.68 3.02 -6.22
N GLY A 110 -2.39 2.69 -6.28
CA GLY A 110 -1.88 1.57 -7.09
C GLY A 110 -2.44 0.23 -6.63
N MET A 111 -2.53 0.02 -5.31
CA MET A 111 -3.21 -1.12 -4.72
C MET A 111 -4.69 -1.16 -5.10
N ALA A 112 -5.42 -0.04 -4.95
CA ALA A 112 -6.86 0.00 -5.21
C ALA A 112 -7.17 -0.30 -6.66
N ALA A 113 -6.45 0.32 -7.60
CA ALA A 113 -6.61 0.07 -9.02
C ALA A 113 -6.28 -1.38 -9.39
N SER A 114 -5.16 -1.92 -8.89
CA SER A 114 -4.77 -3.32 -9.10
C SER A 114 -5.80 -4.30 -8.56
N CYS A 115 -6.30 -4.02 -7.35
CA CYS A 115 -7.32 -4.82 -6.68
C CYS A 115 -8.63 -4.79 -7.47
N CYS A 116 -9.13 -3.61 -7.87
CA CYS A 116 -10.37 -3.50 -8.62
C CYS A 116 -10.30 -4.27 -9.95
N ILE A 117 -9.24 -4.07 -10.73
CA ILE A 117 -9.07 -4.73 -12.03
C ILE A 117 -8.87 -6.23 -11.83
N GLY A 118 -7.95 -6.62 -10.94
CA GLY A 118 -7.63 -8.01 -10.71
C GLY A 118 -8.80 -8.80 -10.15
N THR A 119 -9.49 -8.29 -9.13
CA THR A 119 -10.70 -8.93 -8.57
C THR A 119 -11.78 -9.10 -9.63
N THR A 120 -12.04 -8.07 -10.44
CA THR A 120 -13.05 -8.15 -11.51
C THR A 120 -12.70 -9.27 -12.51
N LEU A 121 -11.46 -9.29 -12.99
CA LEU A 121 -11.01 -10.31 -13.94
C LEU A 121 -10.95 -11.70 -13.32
N GLY A 122 -10.57 -11.81 -12.05
CA GLY A 122 -10.52 -13.08 -11.31
C GLY A 122 -11.89 -13.69 -11.08
N LEU A 123 -12.89 -12.87 -10.71
CA LEU A 123 -14.29 -13.30 -10.57
C LEU A 123 -14.85 -13.79 -11.91
N ILE A 124 -14.59 -13.04 -12.99
CA ILE A 124 -15.04 -13.40 -14.34
C ILE A 124 -14.39 -14.72 -14.77
N ALA A 125 -13.07 -14.84 -14.63
CA ALA A 125 -12.33 -16.06 -14.97
C ALA A 125 -12.82 -17.27 -14.18
N GLY A 126 -12.92 -17.16 -12.86
CA GLY A 126 -13.33 -18.27 -11.99
C GLY A 126 -14.79 -18.67 -12.16
N TYR A 127 -15.69 -17.71 -12.35
CA TYR A 127 -17.12 -17.99 -12.45
C TYR A 127 -17.49 -18.63 -13.79
N PHE A 128 -17.13 -17.97 -14.90
CA PHE A 128 -17.50 -18.41 -16.25
C PHE A 128 -16.64 -19.58 -16.73
N GLY A 129 -15.36 -19.65 -16.36
CA GLY A 129 -14.47 -20.74 -16.75
C GLY A 129 -14.19 -20.81 -18.27
N GLY A 130 -13.67 -21.95 -18.71
CA GLY A 130 -13.49 -22.26 -20.14
C GLY A 130 -12.53 -21.31 -20.86
N LYS A 131 -12.96 -20.77 -22.01
CA LYS A 131 -12.13 -19.90 -22.86
C LYS A 131 -11.78 -18.56 -22.20
N VAL A 132 -12.73 -17.96 -21.48
CA VAL A 132 -12.52 -16.66 -20.81
C VAL A 132 -11.44 -16.79 -19.75
N ASP A 133 -11.55 -17.85 -18.95
CA ASP A 133 -10.55 -18.20 -17.96
C ASP A 133 -9.16 -18.43 -18.60
N ALA A 134 -9.11 -19.27 -19.63
CA ALA A 134 -7.87 -19.57 -20.33
C ALA A 134 -7.19 -18.31 -20.89
N VAL A 135 -7.93 -17.36 -21.48
CA VAL A 135 -7.36 -16.13 -22.02
C VAL A 135 -6.82 -15.23 -20.91
N ILE A 136 -7.62 -14.96 -19.86
CA ILE A 136 -7.21 -14.06 -18.76
C ILE A 136 -5.99 -14.65 -18.05
N MET A 137 -6.03 -15.95 -17.73
CA MET A 137 -4.91 -16.61 -17.06
C MET A 137 -3.69 -16.73 -17.97
N ARG A 138 -3.86 -16.89 -19.29
CA ARG A 138 -2.71 -16.91 -20.20
C ARG A 138 -1.97 -15.58 -20.22
N ILE A 139 -2.70 -14.45 -20.24
CA ILE A 139 -2.09 -13.12 -20.15
C ILE A 139 -1.36 -12.95 -18.81
N ALA A 140 -2.00 -13.35 -17.72
CA ALA A 140 -1.40 -13.33 -16.38
C ALA A 140 -0.13 -14.18 -16.27
N ASP A 141 -0.14 -15.39 -16.83
CA ASP A 141 1.00 -16.32 -16.81
C ASP A 141 2.18 -15.79 -17.64
N ILE A 142 1.90 -15.18 -18.80
CA ILE A 142 2.92 -14.51 -19.61
C ILE A 142 3.55 -13.37 -18.81
N GLN A 143 2.75 -12.55 -18.14
CA GLN A 143 3.25 -11.44 -17.34
C GLN A 143 4.13 -11.93 -16.18
N LEU A 144 3.71 -12.95 -15.44
CA LEU A 144 4.47 -13.50 -14.32
C LEU A 144 5.74 -14.26 -14.72
N SER A 145 5.89 -14.56 -16.01
CA SER A 145 7.14 -15.12 -16.54
C SER A 145 8.28 -14.09 -16.51
N PHE A 146 7.95 -12.80 -16.41
CA PHE A 146 8.93 -11.73 -16.25
C PHE A 146 8.95 -11.21 -14.81
N PRO A 147 10.12 -10.83 -14.27
CA PRO A 147 10.21 -10.09 -13.03
C PRO A 147 9.34 -8.83 -13.09
N SER A 148 8.44 -8.67 -12.12
CA SER A 148 7.50 -7.54 -12.01
C SER A 148 8.19 -6.18 -12.14
N MET A 149 9.37 -6.06 -11.55
CA MET A 149 10.19 -4.86 -11.58
C MET A 149 10.71 -4.53 -12.98
N LEU A 150 11.08 -5.53 -13.79
CA LEU A 150 11.52 -5.30 -15.17
C LEU A 150 10.39 -4.77 -16.04
N ILE A 151 9.16 -5.28 -15.85
CA ILE A 151 7.98 -4.79 -16.56
C ILE A 151 7.72 -3.33 -16.17
N ALA A 152 7.75 -3.01 -14.87
CA ALA A 152 7.55 -1.66 -14.39
C ALA A 152 8.62 -0.70 -14.95
N LEU A 153 9.90 -1.10 -14.94
CA LEU A 153 11.01 -0.34 -15.53
C LEU A 153 10.81 -0.11 -17.02
N PHE A 154 10.41 -1.15 -17.77
CA PHE A 154 10.14 -1.05 -19.19
C PHE A 154 9.03 -0.02 -19.47
N ILE A 155 7.90 -0.10 -18.75
CA ILE A 155 6.80 0.86 -18.87
C ILE A 155 7.29 2.27 -18.56
N MET A 156 8.01 2.47 -17.44
CA MET A 156 8.51 3.80 -17.08
C MET A 156 9.55 4.35 -18.07
N SER A 157 10.35 3.47 -18.70
CA SER A 157 11.32 3.85 -19.73
C SER A 157 10.62 4.32 -21.02
N VAL A 158 9.58 3.60 -21.45
CA VAL A 158 8.83 3.91 -22.68
C VAL A 158 7.94 5.13 -22.51
N PHE A 159 7.20 5.21 -21.40
CA PHE A 159 6.21 6.28 -21.17
C PHE A 159 6.82 7.51 -20.46
N GLY A 160 7.99 7.38 -19.85
CA GLY A 160 8.67 8.41 -19.08
C GLY A 160 8.19 8.55 -17.64
N ARG A 161 8.76 9.52 -16.91
CA ARG A 161 8.47 9.77 -15.48
C ARG A 161 7.09 10.41 -15.26
N GLY A 162 6.53 10.20 -14.07
CA GLY A 162 5.29 10.84 -13.62
C GLY A 162 4.43 9.95 -12.75
N VAL A 163 3.77 10.53 -11.74
CA VAL A 163 2.92 9.79 -10.78
C VAL A 163 1.82 8.99 -11.49
N GLY A 164 1.12 9.59 -12.46
CA GLY A 164 0.07 8.89 -13.21
C GLY A 164 0.60 7.69 -14.01
N LYS A 165 1.76 7.83 -14.65
CA LYS A 165 2.39 6.76 -15.44
C LYS A 165 2.89 5.63 -14.52
N LEU A 166 3.44 6.00 -13.38
CA LEU A 166 3.83 5.06 -12.34
C LEU A 166 2.63 4.28 -11.80
N LEU A 167 1.50 4.95 -11.53
CA LEU A 167 0.26 4.28 -11.11
C LEU A 167 -0.23 3.28 -12.16
N ILE A 168 -0.17 3.65 -13.45
CA ILE A 168 -0.51 2.74 -14.55
C ILE A 168 0.45 1.54 -14.55
N ALA A 169 1.76 1.77 -14.42
CA ALA A 169 2.76 0.70 -14.37
C ALA A 169 2.53 -0.27 -13.20
N LEU A 170 2.34 0.26 -11.99
CA LEU A 170 2.04 -0.53 -10.80
C LEU A 170 0.73 -1.31 -10.96
N THR A 171 -0.30 -0.69 -11.55
CA THR A 171 -1.59 -1.33 -11.80
C THR A 171 -1.48 -2.48 -12.80
N MET A 172 -0.79 -2.27 -13.93
CA MET A 172 -0.56 -3.29 -14.95
C MET A 172 0.29 -4.45 -14.41
N VAL A 173 1.17 -4.19 -13.45
CA VAL A 173 1.96 -5.25 -12.83
C VAL A 173 1.17 -5.98 -11.73
N GLY A 174 0.41 -5.24 -10.92
CA GLY A 174 -0.21 -5.73 -9.70
C GLY A 174 -1.51 -6.52 -9.88
N TRP A 175 -2.29 -6.26 -10.94
CA TRP A 175 -3.61 -6.86 -11.12
C TRP A 175 -3.58 -8.41 -11.16
N VAL A 176 -2.47 -8.99 -11.64
CA VAL A 176 -2.35 -10.45 -11.82
C VAL A 176 -2.43 -11.20 -10.49
N THR A 177 -1.78 -10.69 -9.44
CA THR A 177 -1.80 -11.32 -8.12
C THR A 177 -3.24 -11.42 -7.59
N TYR A 178 -4.01 -10.33 -7.69
CA TYR A 178 -5.41 -10.32 -7.30
C TYR A 178 -6.26 -11.23 -8.19
N ALA A 179 -6.08 -11.17 -9.52
CA ALA A 179 -6.85 -12.00 -10.45
C ALA A 179 -6.68 -13.50 -10.19
N ARG A 180 -5.46 -13.94 -9.93
CA ARG A 180 -5.16 -15.34 -9.65
C ARG A 180 -5.75 -15.80 -8.31
N THR A 181 -5.55 -15.02 -7.25
CA THR A 181 -6.08 -15.35 -5.92
C THR A 181 -7.60 -15.41 -5.94
N VAL A 182 -8.25 -14.36 -6.45
CA VAL A 182 -9.72 -14.29 -6.52
C VAL A 182 -10.30 -15.38 -7.42
N ARG A 183 -9.63 -15.70 -8.54
CA ARG A 183 -10.05 -16.84 -9.38
C ARG A 183 -10.02 -18.14 -8.60
N GLY A 184 -8.92 -18.42 -7.88
CA GLY A 184 -8.76 -19.65 -7.11
C GLY A 184 -9.88 -19.84 -6.09
N GLU A 185 -10.21 -18.79 -5.35
CA GLU A 185 -11.29 -18.83 -4.36
C GLU A 185 -12.66 -18.90 -5.02
N THR A 186 -12.87 -18.18 -6.12
CA THR A 186 -14.11 -18.23 -6.88
C THR A 186 -14.42 -19.65 -7.36
N LEU A 187 -13.40 -20.41 -7.79
CA LEU A 187 -13.58 -21.80 -8.22
C LEU A 187 -14.06 -22.71 -7.08
N SER A 188 -13.64 -22.43 -5.84
CA SER A 188 -14.09 -23.15 -4.65
C SER A 188 -15.51 -22.72 -4.24
N VAL A 189 -15.77 -21.42 -4.13
CA VAL A 189 -17.07 -20.87 -3.71
C VAL A 189 -18.19 -21.24 -4.69
N LYS A 190 -17.88 -21.24 -5.99
CA LYS A 190 -18.80 -21.64 -7.06
C LYS A 190 -19.40 -23.04 -6.88
N LYS A 191 -18.69 -23.95 -6.20
CA LYS A 191 -19.11 -25.34 -5.97
C LYS A 191 -19.90 -25.54 -4.67
N MET A 192 -20.17 -24.46 -3.93
CA MET A 192 -20.94 -24.55 -2.70
C MET A 192 -22.44 -24.73 -3.00
N GLU A 193 -23.12 -25.55 -2.19
CA GLU A 193 -24.52 -25.95 -2.40
C GLU A 193 -25.48 -24.75 -2.56
N TYR A 194 -25.29 -23.68 -1.77
CA TYR A 194 -26.14 -22.49 -1.86
C TYR A 194 -25.93 -21.71 -3.17
N VAL A 195 -24.73 -21.76 -3.77
CA VAL A 195 -24.45 -21.15 -5.08
C VAL A 195 -25.05 -21.99 -6.20
N GLU A 196 -24.98 -23.31 -6.09
CA GLU A 196 -25.64 -24.23 -7.01
C GLU A 196 -27.16 -24.09 -6.96
N ALA A 197 -27.76 -24.00 -5.76
CA ALA A 197 -29.18 -23.74 -5.59
C ALA A 197 -29.61 -22.41 -6.24
N ALA A 198 -28.83 -21.33 -6.03
CA ALA A 198 -29.07 -20.02 -6.66
C ALA A 198 -29.05 -20.11 -8.20
N ARG A 199 -28.15 -20.92 -8.76
CA ARG A 199 -28.08 -21.18 -10.21
C ARG A 199 -29.28 -22.00 -10.70
N THR A 200 -29.71 -23.03 -9.96
CA THR A 200 -30.86 -23.87 -10.31
C THR A 200 -32.16 -23.09 -10.34
N ILE A 201 -32.30 -22.08 -9.47
CA ILE A 201 -33.43 -21.14 -9.46
C ILE A 201 -33.41 -20.17 -10.68
N GLY A 202 -32.33 -20.15 -11.45
CA GLY A 202 -32.20 -19.34 -12.67
C GLY A 202 -31.73 -17.90 -12.43
N LEU A 203 -31.09 -17.62 -11.29
CA LEU A 203 -30.52 -16.29 -11.05
C LEU A 203 -29.43 -15.97 -12.09
N PRO A 204 -29.39 -14.74 -12.62
CA PRO A 204 -28.38 -14.36 -13.60
C PRO A 204 -26.99 -14.35 -12.97
N GLY A 205 -25.97 -14.78 -13.73
CA GLY A 205 -24.60 -14.96 -13.22
C GLY A 205 -24.01 -13.73 -12.55
N ARG A 206 -24.31 -12.52 -13.04
CA ARG A 206 -23.89 -11.26 -12.40
C ARG A 206 -24.41 -11.09 -10.97
N ILE A 207 -25.66 -11.52 -10.72
CA ILE A 207 -26.25 -11.45 -9.37
C ILE A 207 -25.59 -12.49 -8.48
N ILE A 208 -25.34 -13.69 -9.01
CA ILE A 208 -24.63 -14.74 -8.26
C ILE A 208 -23.23 -14.29 -7.88
N ILE A 209 -22.49 -13.68 -8.80
CA ILE A 209 -21.16 -13.14 -8.53
C ILE A 209 -21.23 -12.08 -7.43
N ILE A 210 -22.09 -11.07 -7.55
CA ILE A 210 -22.11 -9.93 -6.62
C ILE A 210 -22.66 -10.30 -5.24
N LYS A 211 -23.71 -11.13 -5.18
CA LYS A 211 -24.41 -11.44 -3.91
C LYS A 211 -23.94 -12.71 -3.22
N HIS A 212 -23.35 -13.66 -3.94
CA HIS A 212 -22.98 -14.96 -3.38
C HIS A 212 -21.47 -15.24 -3.45
N VAL A 213 -20.79 -14.87 -4.54
CA VAL A 213 -19.36 -15.17 -4.68
C VAL A 213 -18.48 -14.08 -4.06
N LEU A 214 -18.67 -12.83 -4.47
CA LEU A 214 -17.85 -11.69 -4.05
C LEU A 214 -17.79 -11.57 -2.51
N PRO A 215 -18.90 -11.64 -1.75
CA PRO A 215 -18.85 -11.52 -0.29
C PRO A 215 -17.97 -12.58 0.38
N ASN A 216 -17.83 -13.76 -0.21
CA ASN A 216 -16.99 -14.83 0.33
C ASN A 216 -15.49 -14.61 0.06
N VAL A 217 -15.14 -13.90 -1.01
CA VAL A 217 -13.73 -13.64 -1.37
C VAL A 217 -13.22 -12.28 -0.86
N VAL A 218 -14.12 -11.41 -0.36
CA VAL A 218 -13.76 -10.07 0.14
C VAL A 218 -12.76 -10.14 1.30
N ASN A 219 -12.88 -11.11 2.20
CA ASN A 219 -11.94 -11.25 3.32
C ASN A 219 -10.50 -11.45 2.82
N SER A 220 -10.31 -12.38 1.89
CA SER A 220 -9.00 -12.62 1.28
C SER A 220 -8.50 -11.44 0.45
N ILE A 221 -9.41 -10.72 -0.21
CA ILE A 221 -9.06 -9.48 -0.93
C ILE A 221 -8.54 -8.42 0.05
N ILE A 222 -9.19 -8.23 1.20
CA ILE A 222 -8.77 -7.26 2.23
C ILE A 222 -7.38 -7.63 2.77
N VAL A 223 -7.16 -8.90 3.08
CA VAL A 223 -5.87 -9.41 3.56
C VAL A 223 -4.77 -9.23 2.51
N LEU A 224 -5.06 -9.55 1.25
CA LEU A 224 -4.09 -9.37 0.17
C LEU A 224 -3.81 -7.88 -0.07
N ALA A 225 -4.84 -7.03 0.02
CA ALA A 225 -4.74 -5.60 -0.16
C ALA A 225 -3.79 -4.95 0.84
N THR A 226 -3.87 -5.30 2.14
CA THR A 226 -3.03 -4.71 3.18
C THR A 226 -1.55 -4.99 2.95
N ILE A 227 -1.19 -6.24 2.66
CA ILE A 227 0.19 -6.65 2.34
C ILE A 227 0.68 -5.93 1.06
N GLN A 228 -0.19 -5.83 0.06
CA GLN A 228 0.17 -5.23 -1.22
C GLN A 228 0.44 -3.73 -1.14
N ILE A 229 -0.16 -2.98 -0.21
CA ILE A 229 0.17 -1.56 -0.01
C ILE A 229 1.67 -1.41 0.27
N GLY A 230 2.22 -2.22 1.19
CA GLY A 230 3.65 -2.21 1.51
C GLY A 230 4.52 -2.54 0.30
N ASN A 231 4.13 -3.56 -0.47
CA ASN A 231 4.84 -3.95 -1.70
C ASN A 231 4.82 -2.85 -2.77
N PHE A 232 3.70 -2.13 -2.92
CA PHE A 232 3.62 -1.01 -3.87
C PHE A 232 4.45 0.19 -3.42
N ILE A 233 4.48 0.51 -2.12
CA ILE A 233 5.36 1.55 -1.57
C ILE A 233 6.82 1.19 -1.84
N LEU A 234 7.21 -0.06 -1.58
CA LEU A 234 8.59 -0.51 -1.82
C LEU A 234 8.93 -0.50 -3.32
N THR A 235 8.00 -0.92 -4.18
CA THR A 235 8.20 -0.90 -5.63
C THR A 235 8.31 0.53 -6.15
N GLU A 236 7.46 1.45 -5.69
CA GLU A 236 7.56 2.88 -5.98
C GLU A 236 8.91 3.43 -5.55
N ALA A 237 9.30 3.21 -4.30
CA ALA A 237 10.56 3.68 -3.77
C ALA A 237 11.74 3.15 -4.58
N THR A 238 11.70 1.87 -4.99
CA THR A 238 12.76 1.28 -5.79
C THR A 238 12.82 1.86 -7.21
N LEU A 239 11.67 2.10 -7.87
CA LEU A 239 11.63 2.73 -9.18
C LEU A 239 12.07 4.21 -9.14
N SER A 240 11.68 4.93 -8.09
CA SER A 240 12.13 6.29 -7.82
C SER A 240 13.64 6.30 -7.51
N PHE A 241 14.14 5.30 -6.79
CA PHE A 241 15.56 5.13 -6.51
C PHE A 241 16.38 4.89 -7.79
N LEU A 242 15.85 4.08 -8.71
CA LEU A 242 16.45 3.88 -10.03
C LEU A 242 16.28 5.08 -10.98
N GLY A 243 15.66 6.16 -10.52
CA GLY A 243 15.50 7.38 -11.29
C GLY A 243 14.48 7.25 -12.43
N VAL A 244 13.50 6.35 -12.34
CA VAL A 244 12.43 6.23 -13.35
C VAL A 244 11.04 6.51 -12.79
N GLY A 245 10.87 6.60 -11.47
CA GLY A 245 9.58 6.77 -10.81
C GLY A 245 9.02 8.19 -10.90
N VAL A 246 8.99 8.86 -9.74
CA VAL A 246 8.41 10.20 -9.58
C VAL A 246 9.37 11.28 -10.15
N PRO A 247 8.88 12.40 -10.71
CA PRO A 247 9.73 13.51 -11.15
C PRO A 247 10.54 14.12 -10.00
N ILE A 248 11.71 14.68 -10.29
CA ILE A 248 12.61 15.29 -9.29
C ILE A 248 11.99 16.47 -8.52
N THR A 249 10.96 17.10 -9.11
CA THR A 249 10.22 18.22 -8.52
C THR A 249 9.22 17.77 -7.45
N GLN A 250 9.01 16.46 -7.28
CA GLN A 250 8.10 15.90 -6.29
C GLN A 250 8.89 15.01 -5.31
N PRO A 251 8.86 15.31 -4.00
CA PRO A 251 9.47 14.43 -3.01
C PRO A 251 8.75 13.09 -3.01
N SER A 252 9.53 12.02 -3.18
CA SER A 252 9.15 10.65 -2.88
C SER A 252 10.23 10.01 -2.01
N LEU A 253 9.86 9.07 -1.14
CA LEU A 253 10.81 8.49 -0.20
C LEU A 253 11.99 7.81 -0.92
N GLY A 254 11.72 7.11 -2.03
CA GLY A 254 12.76 6.47 -2.83
C GLY A 254 13.76 7.44 -3.47
N LEU A 255 13.28 8.60 -3.92
CA LEU A 255 14.15 9.63 -4.48
C LEU A 255 15.06 10.25 -3.40
N LEU A 256 14.56 10.40 -2.17
CA LEU A 256 15.36 10.87 -1.04
C LEU A 256 16.48 9.88 -0.71
N VAL A 257 16.16 8.59 -0.67
CA VAL A 257 17.18 7.54 -0.49
C VAL A 257 18.22 7.60 -1.60
N LYS A 258 17.82 7.77 -2.87
CA LYS A 258 18.76 7.90 -3.99
C LYS A 258 19.69 9.10 -3.84
N THR A 259 19.12 10.26 -3.51
CA THR A 259 19.89 11.50 -3.40
C THR A 259 20.92 11.40 -2.27
N GLY A 260 20.56 10.78 -1.15
CA GLY A 260 21.51 10.48 -0.08
C GLY A 260 22.52 9.38 -0.43
N PHE A 261 22.10 8.37 -1.19
CA PHE A 261 22.96 7.27 -1.61
C PHE A 261 24.12 7.76 -2.48
N ASP A 262 23.86 8.72 -3.38
CA ASP A 262 24.88 9.31 -4.25
C ASP A 262 26.05 9.95 -3.47
N VAL A 263 25.81 10.39 -2.23
CA VAL A 263 26.79 11.05 -1.37
C VAL A 263 27.19 10.22 -0.13
N LEU A 264 26.76 8.96 -0.09
CA LEU A 264 27.00 8.07 1.05
C LEU A 264 28.50 7.87 1.32
N PHE A 265 29.28 7.67 0.26
CA PHE A 265 30.73 7.50 0.34
C PHE A 265 31.50 8.79 0.68
N SER A 266 30.83 9.95 0.60
CA SER A 266 31.38 11.24 1.05
C SER A 266 31.20 11.47 2.55
N GLY A 267 30.63 10.51 3.29
CA GLY A 267 30.38 10.61 4.73
C GLY A 267 29.05 11.25 5.10
N LEU A 268 28.23 11.65 4.12
CA LEU A 268 26.92 12.29 4.32
C LEU A 268 25.79 11.25 4.52
N TRP A 269 26.02 10.29 5.41
CA TRP A 269 25.18 9.10 5.56
C TRP A 269 23.73 9.40 5.96
N TRP A 270 23.50 10.47 6.73
CA TRP A 270 22.17 10.84 7.24
C TRP A 270 21.17 11.09 6.11
N ALA A 271 21.64 11.64 4.98
CA ALA A 271 20.81 11.94 3.82
C ALA A 271 20.14 10.71 3.22
N SER A 272 20.79 9.53 3.31
CA SER A 272 20.22 8.26 2.82
C SER A 272 19.55 7.45 3.93
N VAL A 273 20.14 7.43 5.12
CA VAL A 273 19.74 6.52 6.20
C VAL A 273 18.40 6.91 6.80
N PHE A 274 18.12 8.20 7.01
CA PHE A 274 16.84 8.62 7.60
C PHE A 274 15.63 8.33 6.70
N PRO A 275 15.65 8.68 5.39
CA PRO A 275 14.56 8.28 4.49
C PRO A 275 14.42 6.76 4.38
N GLY A 276 15.53 6.02 4.33
CA GLY A 276 15.52 4.55 4.23
C GLY A 276 14.92 3.89 5.47
N LEU A 277 15.28 4.36 6.66
CA LEU A 277 14.72 3.89 7.93
C LEU A 277 13.23 4.21 8.03
N TYR A 278 12.80 5.36 7.52
CA TYR A 278 11.38 5.71 7.46
C TYR A 278 10.57 4.76 6.55
N ILE A 279 11.07 4.43 5.35
CA ILE A 279 10.46 3.42 4.47
C ILE A 279 10.36 2.08 5.19
N MET A 280 11.45 1.65 5.84
CA MET A 280 11.50 0.40 6.60
C MET A 280 10.40 0.36 7.66
N LEU A 281 10.27 1.40 8.48
CA LEU A 281 9.27 1.46 9.55
C LEU A 281 7.83 1.43 9.00
N ILE A 282 7.55 2.14 7.90
CA ILE A 282 6.22 2.12 7.27
C ILE A 282 5.89 0.73 6.76
N VAL A 283 6.77 0.15 5.92
CA VAL A 283 6.51 -1.15 5.30
C VAL A 283 6.41 -2.25 6.36
N PHE A 284 7.28 -2.20 7.37
CA PHE A 284 7.22 -3.10 8.51
C PHE A 284 5.90 -2.96 9.27
N GLY A 285 5.46 -1.73 9.57
CA GLY A 285 4.19 -1.49 10.25
C GLY A 285 2.98 -2.00 9.48
N ILE A 286 2.95 -1.77 8.17
CA ILE A 286 1.89 -2.27 7.27
C ILE A 286 1.87 -3.80 7.24
N ASN A 287 3.03 -4.44 7.16
CA ASN A 287 3.12 -5.90 7.13
C ASN A 287 2.65 -6.52 8.45
N LEU A 288 3.07 -5.98 9.60
CA LEU A 288 2.62 -6.45 10.91
C LEU A 288 1.09 -6.33 11.07
N LEU A 289 0.51 -5.22 10.63
CA LEU A 289 -0.94 -5.04 10.63
C LEU A 289 -1.63 -6.01 9.66
N GLY A 290 -1.05 -6.23 8.48
CA GLY A 290 -1.54 -7.16 7.47
C GLY A 290 -1.57 -8.60 7.96
N ASP A 291 -0.52 -9.05 8.67
CA ASP A 291 -0.44 -10.38 9.25
C ASP A 291 -1.51 -10.60 10.31
N PHE A 292 -1.76 -9.62 11.19
CA PHE A 292 -2.86 -9.70 12.14
C PHE A 292 -4.24 -9.79 11.45
N LEU A 293 -4.48 -8.95 10.44
CA LEU A 293 -5.72 -8.99 9.67
C LEU A 293 -5.89 -10.33 8.95
N ARG A 294 -4.80 -10.92 8.47
CA ARG A 294 -4.80 -12.26 7.87
C ARG A 294 -5.25 -13.30 8.88
N ASP A 295 -4.67 -13.31 10.07
CA ASP A 295 -4.96 -14.33 11.08
C ASP A 295 -6.41 -14.24 11.56
N GLU A 296 -6.92 -13.02 11.77
CA GLU A 296 -8.28 -12.80 12.29
C GLU A 296 -9.37 -13.03 11.22
N LEU A 297 -9.08 -12.73 9.95
CA LEU A 297 -10.04 -12.91 8.86
C LEU A 297 -9.98 -14.30 8.21
N ASN A 298 -9.04 -15.17 8.61
CA ASN A 298 -8.91 -16.51 8.06
C ASN A 298 -9.94 -17.46 8.71
N PRO A 299 -10.96 -17.94 7.96
CA PRO A 299 -12.01 -18.78 8.51
C PRO A 299 -11.54 -20.20 8.85
N ASN A 300 -10.36 -20.62 8.40
CA ASN A 300 -9.83 -21.98 8.64
C ASN A 300 -9.08 -22.12 9.99
N LEU A 301 -8.90 -21.03 10.74
CA LEU A 301 -8.23 -21.03 12.05
C LEU A 301 -9.22 -21.02 13.23
N LYS A 302 -10.52 -20.94 12.97
CA LYS A 302 -11.60 -21.06 13.97
C LYS A 302 -12.25 -22.44 13.94
#